data_AF-A0A7L3LA29-F1
#
_entry.id   AF-A0A7L3LA29-F1
#
_cell.length_a   1.000
_cell.length_b   1.000
_cell.length_c   1.000
_cell.angle_alpha   90.00
_cell.angle_beta   90.00
_cell.angle_gamma   90.00
#
_symmetry.space_group_name_H-M   'P 1'
#
loop_
_entity.id
_entity.type
_entity.pdbx_description
1 polymer ?
#
loop_
_entity_poly.entity_id
_entity_poly.type
_entity_poly.pdbx_seq_one_letter_code
_entity_poly.pdbx_strand_id
1 'polypeptide(L)' 'GVSVTWPGDWVGVSSGLGPRVTWDGHQTLTISLPQHLRGDTGGLCGPYNGDPSDDLSRPGGDVTLSAAAFGNSWKVP' A
#
# COMPACT_ATOMS: atom_id res chain seq x y z
N GLY A 1 13.38 -13.34 -6.54
CA GLY A 1 12.87 -14.37 -5.60
C GLY A 1 11.99 -13.72 -4.54
N VAL A 2 11.16 -14.51 -3.85
CA VAL A 2 10.40 -14.08 -2.67
C VAL A 2 11.08 -14.65 -1.42
N SER A 3 11.15 -13.87 -0.35
CA SER A 3 11.66 -14.33 0.94
C SER A 3 10.67 -14.05 2.06
N VAL A 4 10.63 -14.95 3.04
CA VAL A 4 9.80 -14.86 4.25
C VAL A 4 10.73 -14.79 5.45
N THR A 5 10.43 -13.90 6.39
CA THR A 5 11.24 -13.59 7.58
C THR A 5 10.34 -13.43 8.80
N TRP A 6 10.90 -13.59 10.00
CA TRP A 6 10.20 -13.44 11.27
C TRP A 6 10.92 -12.41 12.16
N PRO A 7 10.79 -11.11 11.87
CA PRO A 7 11.38 -10.06 12.70
C PRO A 7 10.63 -9.90 14.02
N GLY A 8 11.08 -10.60 15.06
CA GLY A 8 10.36 -10.65 16.34
C GLY A 8 9.03 -11.37 16.18
N ASP A 9 7.95 -10.76 16.68
CA ASP A 9 6.59 -11.32 16.60
C ASP A 9 5.88 -11.04 15.25
N TRP A 10 6.59 -10.44 14.29
CA TRP A 10 6.02 -10.09 12.99
C TRP A 10 6.39 -11.12 11.92
N VAL A 11 5.56 -11.22 10.89
CA VAL A 11 5.85 -11.92 9.63
C VAL A 11 6.21 -10.90 8.57
N GLY A 12 7.41 -11.01 8.00
CA GLY A 12 7.89 -10.17 6.92
C GLY A 12 8.02 -10.94 5.61
N VAL A 13 7.39 -10.45 4.54
CA VAL A 13 7.52 -10.96 3.17
C VAL A 13 8.20 -9.89 2.32
N SER A 14 9.23 -10.27 1.56
CA SER A 14 9.88 -9.36 0.61
C SER A 14 10.03 -10.01 -0.76
N SER A 15 9.97 -9.17 -1.79
CA SER A 15 10.21 -9.56 -3.17
C SER A 15 11.47 -8.89 -3.69
N GLY A 16 12.23 -9.60 -4.54
CA GLY A 16 13.33 -9.01 -5.32
C GLY A 16 12.88 -7.88 -6.25
N LEU A 17 11.56 -7.67 -6.43
CA LEU A 17 10.99 -6.53 -7.14
C LEU A 17 10.95 -5.24 -6.32
N GLY A 18 11.28 -5.28 -5.01
CA GLY A 18 11.34 -4.11 -4.15
C GLY A 18 10.36 -4.12 -2.97
N PRO A 19 9.07 -4.45 -3.14
CA PRO A 19 8.10 -4.38 -2.06
C PRO A 19 8.46 -5.28 -0.86
N ARG A 20 8.26 -4.73 0.34
CA ARG A 20 8.29 -5.46 1.60
C ARG A 20 7.00 -5.24 2.36
N VAL A 21 6.40 -6.34 2.81
CA VAL A 21 5.19 -6.34 3.64
C VAL A 21 5.55 -6.92 5.00
N THR A 22 5.13 -6.28 6.08
CA THR A 22 5.24 -6.80 7.45
C THR A 22 3.87 -6.82 8.11
N TRP A 23 3.55 -7.92 8.79
CA TRP A 23 2.28 -8.12 9.47
C TRP A 23 2.51 -8.65 10.89
N ASP A 24 1.76 -8.13 11.85
CA ASP A 24 1.87 -8.48 13.28
C ASP A 24 1.13 -9.78 13.68
N GLY A 25 0.54 -10.49 12.71
CA GLY A 25 -0.32 -11.65 12.99
C GLY A 25 -1.76 -11.29 13.40
N HIS A 26 -2.08 -9.99 13.48
CA HIS A 26 -3.38 -9.46 13.89
C HIS A 26 -3.87 -8.41 12.87
N GLN A 27 -3.84 -7.13 13.23
CA GLN A 27 -4.51 -6.05 12.49
C GLN A 27 -3.53 -5.03 11.89
N THR A 28 -2.24 -5.10 12.24
CA THR A 28 -1.25 -4.14 11.77
C THR A 28 -0.48 -4.71 10.60
N LEU A 29 -0.65 -4.08 9.44
CA LEU A 29 0.11 -4.38 8.23
C LEU A 29 0.82 -3.12 7.76
N THR A 30 2.11 -3.25 7.42
CA THR A 30 2.92 -2.16 6.87
C THR A 30 3.52 -2.59 5.55
N ILE A 31 3.48 -1.70 4.58
CA ILE A 31 4.10 -1.87 3.27
C ILE A 31 5.23 -0.85 3.17
N SER A 32 6.42 -1.30 2.81
CA SER A 32 7.57 -0.45 2.50
C SER A 32 7.96 -0.66 1.05
N LEU A 33 8.06 0.44 0.32
CA LEU A 33 8.42 0.46 -1.09
C LEU A 33 9.74 1.23 -1.28
N PRO A 34 10.63 0.78 -2.18
CA PRO A 34 11.78 1.57 -2.58
C PRO A 34 11.36 2.81 -3.38
N GLN A 35 12.19 3.85 -3.32
CA GLN A 35 11.95 5.14 -3.97
C GLN A 35 11.70 5.04 -5.50
N HIS A 36 12.23 4.02 -6.17
CA HIS A 36 12.02 3.88 -7.62
C HIS A 36 10.58 3.53 -8.02
N LEU A 37 9.72 3.16 -7.06
CA LEU A 37 8.28 2.94 -7.27
C LEU A 37 7.44 4.19 -6.93
N ARG A 38 8.08 5.33 -6.64
CA ARG A 38 7.40 6.58 -6.31
C ARG A 38 6.54 7.05 -7.49
N GLY A 39 5.24 7.25 -7.26
CA GLY A 39 4.29 7.64 -8.31
C GLY A 39 3.70 6.48 -9.12
N ASP A 40 4.19 5.26 -8.93
CA ASP A 40 3.78 4.08 -9.70
C ASP A 40 2.82 3.16 -8.93
N THR A 41 2.24 3.66 -7.84
CA THR A 41 1.29 2.89 -7.01
C THR A 41 -0.15 3.33 -7.23
N GLY A 42 -1.08 2.46 -6.83
CA GLY A 42 -2.50 2.76 -6.74
C GLY A 42 -3.13 1.86 -5.69
N GLY A 43 -4.20 2.31 -5.08
CA GLY A 43 -4.89 1.58 -4.02
C GLY A 43 -5.12 2.43 -2.77
N LEU A 44 -5.44 1.75 -1.67
CA LEU A 44 -5.75 2.39 -0.39
C LEU A 44 -4.56 3.13 0.25
N CYS A 45 -3.33 2.88 -0.20
CA CYS A 45 -2.12 3.58 0.23
C CYS A 45 -1.74 4.77 -0.68
N GLY A 46 -2.62 5.14 -1.63
CA GLY A 46 -2.40 6.27 -2.52
C GLY A 46 -1.35 6.01 -3.63
N PRO A 47 -0.99 7.05 -4.39
CA PRO A 47 -0.07 6.97 -5.53
C PRO A 47 1.43 7.04 -5.14
N TYR A 48 1.75 7.17 -3.84
CA TYR A 48 3.13 7.25 -3.34
C TYR A 48 3.96 8.33 -4.08
N ASN A 49 3.37 9.49 -4.36
CA ASN A 49 4.04 10.61 -5.04
C ASN A 49 4.47 11.72 -4.08
N GLY A 50 4.02 11.70 -2.82
CA GLY A 50 4.34 12.69 -1.79
C GLY A 50 3.41 13.92 -1.78
N ASP A 51 2.31 13.89 -2.53
CA ASP A 51 1.25 14.89 -2.48
C ASP A 51 0.04 14.34 -1.71
N PRO A 52 -0.23 14.79 -0.47
CA PRO A 52 -1.37 14.29 0.29
C PRO A 52 -2.73 14.70 -0.27
N SER A 53 -2.78 15.62 -1.25
CA SER A 53 -4.04 16.09 -1.84
C SER A 53 -4.68 15.09 -2.79
N ASP A 54 -3.92 14.12 -3.31
CA ASP A 54 -4.40 13.10 -4.26
C ASP A 54 -4.38 11.67 -3.69
N ASP A 55 -4.01 11.47 -2.42
CA ASP A 55 -3.96 10.15 -1.78
C ASP A 55 -5.32 9.42 -1.78
N LEU A 56 -6.43 10.16 -1.83
CA LEU A 56 -7.79 9.63 -1.95
C LEU A 56 -8.24 9.46 -3.43
N SER A 57 -7.31 9.10 -4.31
CA SER A 57 -7.57 8.78 -5.73
C SER A 57 -8.28 7.44 -5.90
N ARG A 58 -9.39 7.42 -6.63
CA ARG A 58 -10.12 6.20 -7.00
C ARG A 58 -9.42 5.46 -8.16
N PRO A 59 -9.81 4.21 -8.50
CA PRO A 59 -9.23 3.49 -9.63
C PRO A 59 -9.30 4.22 -10.99
N GLY A 60 -10.25 5.15 -11.15
CA GLY A 60 -10.40 5.99 -12.36
C GLY A 60 -9.50 7.23 -12.40
N GLY A 61 -8.71 7.49 -11.34
CA GLY A 61 -7.83 8.65 -11.22
C GLY A 61 -8.51 9.93 -10.73
N ASP A 62 -9.82 9.89 -10.46
CA ASP A 62 -10.52 11.01 -9.82
C ASP A 62 -10.32 11.00 -8.30
N VAL A 63 -10.16 12.20 -7.73
CA VAL A 63 -9.94 12.38 -6.29
C VAL A 63 -11.26 12.65 -5.58
N THR A 64 -11.41 12.09 -4.38
CA THR A 64 -12.58 12.37 -3.52
C THR A 64 -12.19 12.89 -2.15
N LEU A 65 -13.06 13.72 -1.57
CA LEU A 65 -12.93 14.19 -0.19
C LEU A 65 -13.53 13.22 0.84
N SER A 66 -14.20 12.15 0.40
CA SER A 66 -14.83 11.17 1.29
C SER A 66 -13.98 9.91 1.38
N ALA A 67 -13.38 9.69 2.55
CA ALA A 67 -12.61 8.47 2.84
C ALA A 67 -13.45 7.19 2.64
N ALA A 68 -14.75 7.23 2.96
CA ALA A 68 -15.66 6.10 2.75
C ALA A 68 -15.89 5.84 1.25
N ALA A 69 -16.12 6.89 0.46
CA ALA A 69 -16.30 6.73 -0.99
C ALA A 69 -14.99 6.27 -1.67
N PHE A 70 -13.84 6.73 -1.19
CA PHE A 70 -12.53 6.25 -1.61
C PHE A 70 -12.34 4.77 -1.29
N GLY A 71 -12.51 4.38 -0.03
CA GLY A 71 -12.31 2.99 0.43
C GLY A 71 -13.22 2.01 -0.31
N ASN A 72 -14.50 2.36 -0.50
CA ASN A 72 -15.45 1.54 -1.24
C ASN A 72 -15.11 1.38 -2.73
N SER A 73 -14.43 2.37 -3.34
CA SER A 73 -14.06 2.30 -4.76
C SER A 73 -12.94 1.30 -5.06
N TRP A 74 -12.14 0.96 -4.06
CA TRP A 74 -11.05 -0.01 -4.15
C TRP A 74 -11.45 -1.44 -3.73
N LYS A 75 -12.74 -1.68 -3.49
CA LYS A 75 -13.24 -3.01 -3.15
C LYS A 75 -13.05 -3.97 -4.33
N VAL A 76 -12.38 -5.09 -4.07
CA VAL A 76 -12.21 -6.21 -5.00
C VAL A 76 -13.44 -7.15 -4.91
N PRO A 77 -13.91 -7.77 -6.01
CA PRO A 77 -15.06 -8.70 -5.99
C PRO A 77 -14.88 -9.90 -5.05
#